data_AF-A0A0Q6BZN6-F1
#
_entry.id   AF-A0A0Q6BZN6-F1
#
_cell.length_a   1.000
_cell.length_b   1.000
_cell.length_c   1.000
_cell.angle_alpha   90.00
_cell.angle_beta   90.00
_cell.angle_gamma   90.00
#
_symmetry.space_group_name_H-M   'P 1'
#
loop_
_entity.id
_entity.type
_entity.pdbx_description
1 polymer ?
#
loop_
_entity_poly.entity_id
_entity_poly.type
_entity_poly.pdbx_seq_one_letter_code
_entity_poly.pdbx_strand_id
1 'polypeptide(L)'
;MPKSRWDAPAEAGRTRYSPLQIVLHWAVVALVTVQWLTYDAIARTHSSLMRPKPIDLLEHSVHTWSGIAIGVLMVARLGLRFRRRREGSRLGWKDRVAALVHSGLYAALLAQAASGFVARYLWGGAALAHVWIWKAILALLVLHVLGAAYHLVRRDGVFGRMLPGPRAASGGR
;
A
#
# COMPACT_ATOMS: atom_id res chain seq x y z
N MET A 1 51.82 0.90 -21.38
CA MET A 1 51.11 1.71 -20.36
C MET A 1 49.73 1.09 -20.11
N PRO A 2 49.44 0.53 -18.93
CA PRO A 2 48.13 -0.07 -18.63
C PRO A 2 47.11 1.02 -18.26
N LYS A 3 45.92 0.97 -18.86
CA LYS A 3 44.79 1.87 -18.54
C LYS A 3 44.32 1.63 -17.10
N SER A 4 44.15 2.73 -16.37
CA SER A 4 43.79 2.81 -14.96
C SER A 4 42.44 2.17 -14.64
N ARG A 5 42.46 1.34 -13.59
CA ARG A 5 41.35 0.59 -12.97
C ARG A 5 40.28 1.47 -12.29
N TRP A 6 39.94 2.65 -12.81
CA TRP A 6 39.16 3.64 -12.04
C TRP A 6 37.97 4.29 -12.77
N ASP A 7 37.41 3.64 -13.79
CA ASP A 7 36.14 4.07 -14.42
C ASP A 7 34.97 3.13 -14.07
N ALA A 8 34.69 2.97 -12.78
CA ALA A 8 33.41 2.42 -12.33
C ALA A 8 32.59 3.56 -11.71
N PRO A 9 31.50 4.04 -12.36
CA PRO A 9 30.63 5.01 -11.73
C PRO A 9 30.04 4.39 -10.45
N ALA A 10 30.15 5.13 -9.36
CA ALA A 10 29.64 4.81 -8.03
C ALA A 10 28.09 4.82 -7.98
N GLU A 11 27.43 3.98 -8.78
CA GLU A 11 25.98 3.74 -8.75
C GLU A 11 25.63 2.53 -7.84
N ALA A 12 26.57 2.04 -7.05
CA ALA A 12 26.34 1.02 -6.04
C ALA A 12 25.65 1.63 -4.81
N GLY A 13 24.32 1.60 -4.75
CA GLY A 13 23.66 1.99 -3.50
C GLY A 13 22.14 1.98 -3.37
N ARG A 14 21.33 1.86 -4.42
CA ARG A 14 19.85 1.83 -4.24
C ARG A 14 19.33 0.40 -4.22
N THR A 15 19.33 -0.22 -3.04
CA THR A 15 18.83 -1.59 -2.82
C THR A 15 17.42 -1.74 -3.38
N ARG A 16 17.23 -2.61 -4.38
CA ARG A 16 15.91 -2.97 -4.91
C ARG A 16 15.05 -3.64 -3.83
N TYR A 17 13.73 -3.45 -3.89
CA TYR A 17 12.79 -4.17 -3.05
C TYR A 17 12.89 -5.67 -3.33
N SER A 18 12.70 -6.51 -2.30
CA SER A 18 12.66 -7.96 -2.51
C SER A 18 11.35 -8.34 -3.23
N PRO A 19 11.32 -9.42 -4.04
CA PRO A 19 10.08 -9.84 -4.73
C PRO A 19 8.89 -9.98 -3.79
N LEU A 20 9.10 -10.50 -2.58
CA LEU A 20 8.05 -10.57 -1.55
C LEU A 20 7.43 -9.21 -1.21
N GLN A 21 8.21 -8.12 -1.13
CA GLN A 21 7.66 -6.80 -0.83
C GLN A 21 6.83 -6.24 -1.98
N ILE A 22 7.25 -6.53 -3.21
CA ILE A 22 6.55 -6.13 -4.44
C ILE A 22 5.23 -6.89 -4.52
N VAL A 23 5.25 -8.22 -4.36
CA VAL A 23 4.04 -9.05 -4.34
C VAL A 23 3.08 -8.61 -3.25
N LEU A 24 3.56 -8.42 -2.01
CA LEU A 24 2.73 -7.91 -0.92
C LEU A 24 2.16 -6.52 -1.20
N HIS A 25 2.84 -5.69 -2.02
CA HIS A 25 2.35 -4.35 -2.35
C HIS A 25 1.17 -4.44 -3.28
N TRP A 26 1.37 -5.14 -4.40
CA TRP A 26 0.34 -5.32 -5.40
C TRP A 26 -0.84 -6.15 -4.91
N ALA A 27 -0.62 -7.12 -4.01
CA ALA A 27 -1.70 -7.83 -3.34
C ALA A 27 -2.59 -6.86 -2.53
N VAL A 28 -1.99 -5.95 -1.75
CA VAL A 28 -2.77 -4.94 -1.01
C VAL A 28 -3.49 -3.99 -1.98
N VAL A 29 -2.85 -3.54 -3.06
CA VAL A 29 -3.50 -2.68 -4.07
C VAL A 29 -4.72 -3.37 -4.69
N ALA A 30 -4.58 -4.65 -5.08
CA ALA A 30 -5.66 -5.45 -5.63
C ALA A 30 -6.81 -5.62 -4.62
N LEU A 31 -6.50 -5.97 -3.37
CA LEU A 31 -7.53 -6.12 -2.33
C LEU A 31 -8.22 -4.79 -2.00
N VAL A 32 -7.50 -3.66 -1.96
CA VAL A 32 -8.12 -2.33 -1.78
C VAL A 32 -9.05 -1.99 -2.94
N THR A 33 -8.73 -2.44 -4.16
CA THR A 33 -9.63 -2.28 -5.31
C THR A 33 -10.90 -3.11 -5.10
N VAL A 34 -10.79 -4.35 -4.61
CA VAL A 34 -11.95 -5.19 -4.23
C VAL A 34 -12.79 -4.52 -3.14
N GLN A 35 -12.16 -3.89 -2.14
CA GLN A 35 -12.87 -3.15 -1.09
C GLN A 35 -13.73 -2.03 -1.68
N TRP A 36 -13.19 -1.25 -2.62
CA TRP A 36 -13.97 -0.23 -3.32
C TRP A 36 -15.13 -0.87 -4.09
N LEU A 37 -14.89 -1.91 -4.89
CA LEU A 37 -15.96 -2.51 -5.69
C LEU A 37 -17.11 -3.12 -4.86
N THR A 38 -16.87 -3.40 -3.58
CA THR A 38 -17.83 -4.06 -2.68
C THR A 38 -18.40 -3.16 -1.59
N TYR A 39 -17.93 -1.91 -1.44
CA TYR A 39 -18.30 -1.08 -0.28
C TYR A 39 -19.81 -0.78 -0.22
N ASP A 40 -20.49 -0.62 -1.36
CA ASP A 40 -21.91 -0.27 -1.37
C ASP A 40 -22.80 -1.38 -0.76
N ALA A 41 -22.38 -2.65 -0.83
CA ALA A 41 -23.11 -3.77 -0.25
C ALA A 41 -23.24 -3.62 1.27
N ILE A 42 -22.20 -3.12 1.94
CA ILE A 42 -22.22 -2.87 3.39
C ILE A 42 -23.34 -1.91 3.76
N ALA A 43 -23.50 -0.84 2.98
CA ALA A 43 -24.54 0.16 3.22
C ALA A 43 -25.94 -0.43 2.95
N ARG A 44 -26.11 -1.19 1.86
CA ARG A 44 -27.40 -1.81 1.51
C ARG A 44 -27.86 -2.87 2.51
N THR A 45 -26.94 -3.69 3.05
CA THR A 45 -27.32 -4.74 4.01
C THR A 45 -27.64 -4.23 5.41
N HIS A 46 -27.30 -2.98 5.74
CA HIS A 46 -27.56 -2.38 7.07
C HIS A 46 -28.49 -1.16 7.01
N SER A 47 -28.98 -0.79 5.83
CA SER A 47 -29.89 0.33 5.66
C SER A 47 -31.33 -0.15 5.69
N SER A 48 -32.17 0.53 6.47
CA SER A 48 -33.63 0.39 6.38
C SER A 48 -34.24 1.11 5.16
N LEU A 49 -33.45 1.96 4.49
CA LEU A 49 -33.90 2.81 3.39
C LEU A 49 -33.55 2.24 2.01
N MET A 50 -32.45 1.50 1.90
CA MET A 50 -31.97 0.93 0.64
C MET A 50 -32.37 -0.54 0.53
N ARG A 51 -32.89 -0.93 -0.64
CA ARG A 51 -33.21 -2.34 -0.91
C ARG A 51 -31.92 -3.14 -1.18
N PRO A 52 -31.74 -4.32 -0.55
CA PRO A 52 -30.62 -5.20 -0.85
C PRO A 52 -30.76 -5.83 -2.24
N LYS A 53 -29.62 -6.07 -2.89
CA LYS A 53 -29.52 -6.87 -4.12
C LYS A 53 -29.21 -8.34 -3.77
N PRO A 54 -29.54 -9.31 -4.65
CA PRO A 54 -29.24 -10.72 -4.41
C PRO A 54 -27.77 -11.01 -4.13
N ILE A 55 -26.85 -10.24 -4.71
CA ILE A 55 -25.40 -10.42 -4.58
C ILE A 55 -24.81 -9.79 -3.31
N ASP A 56 -25.59 -8.98 -2.58
CA ASP A 56 -25.06 -8.15 -1.49
C ASP A 56 -24.48 -8.97 -0.34
N LEU A 57 -25.02 -10.16 -0.07
CA LEU A 57 -24.45 -11.06 0.96
C LEU A 57 -23.07 -11.58 0.57
N LEU A 58 -22.86 -11.86 -0.72
CA LEU A 58 -21.55 -12.26 -1.23
C LEU A 58 -20.59 -11.06 -1.20
N GLU A 59 -21.00 -9.90 -1.73
CA GLU A 59 -20.17 -8.68 -1.73
C GLU A 59 -19.77 -8.26 -0.31
N HIS A 60 -20.71 -8.31 0.64
CA HIS A 60 -20.44 -8.02 2.06
C HIS A 60 -19.46 -9.04 2.66
N SER A 61 -19.63 -10.34 2.37
CA SER A 61 -18.68 -11.37 2.81
C SER A 61 -17.29 -11.13 2.23
N VAL A 62 -17.19 -10.87 0.92
CA VAL A 62 -15.94 -10.56 0.24
C VAL A 62 -15.28 -9.31 0.84
N HIS A 63 -16.05 -8.24 1.09
CA HIS A 63 -15.56 -7.03 1.74
C HIS A 63 -15.00 -7.32 3.14
N THR A 64 -15.71 -8.11 3.94
CA THR A 64 -15.28 -8.46 5.30
C THR A 64 -13.96 -9.25 5.30
N TRP A 65 -13.91 -10.34 4.53
CA TRP A 65 -12.74 -11.23 4.53
C TRP A 65 -11.52 -10.61 3.85
N SER A 66 -11.72 -9.89 2.73
CA SER A 66 -10.61 -9.16 2.11
C SER A 66 -10.10 -7.99 2.96
N GLY A 67 -10.97 -7.36 3.76
CA GLY A 67 -10.58 -6.33 4.73
C GLY A 67 -9.66 -6.88 5.83
N ILE A 68 -10.01 -8.04 6.39
CA ILE A 68 -9.15 -8.77 7.35
C ILE A 68 -7.81 -9.15 6.70
N ALA A 69 -7.84 -9.68 5.48
CA ALA A 69 -6.63 -10.03 4.75
C ALA A 69 -5.71 -8.81 4.53
N ILE A 70 -6.26 -7.65 4.17
CA ILE A 70 -5.49 -6.40 4.08
C ILE A 70 -4.79 -6.09 5.41
N GLY A 71 -5.50 -6.20 6.54
CA GLY A 71 -4.92 -5.99 7.87
C GLY A 71 -3.69 -6.86 8.11
N VAL A 72 -3.81 -8.17 7.87
CA VAL A 72 -2.70 -9.13 8.03
C VAL A 72 -1.53 -8.80 7.10
N LEU A 73 -1.80 -8.53 5.81
CA LEU A 73 -0.76 -8.18 4.85
C LEU A 73 -0.07 -6.86 5.21
N MET A 74 -0.81 -5.87 5.73
CA MET A 74 -0.25 -4.59 6.17
C MET A 74 0.66 -4.75 7.39
N VAL A 75 0.31 -5.62 8.34
CA VAL A 75 1.20 -5.99 9.46
C VAL A 75 2.49 -6.65 8.93
N ALA A 76 2.37 -7.61 8.01
CA ALA A 76 3.54 -8.24 7.40
C ALA A 76 4.43 -7.23 6.66
N ARG A 77 3.83 -6.31 5.88
CA ARG A 77 4.54 -5.21 5.21
C ARG A 77 5.24 -4.28 6.19
N LEU A 78 4.61 -3.98 7.32
CA LEU A 78 5.16 -3.11 8.36
C LEU A 78 6.37 -3.79 9.03
N GLY A 79 6.27 -5.08 9.36
CA GLY A 79 7.39 -5.87 9.86
C GLY A 79 8.59 -5.89 8.89
N LEU A 80 8.34 -6.10 7.60
CA LEU A 80 9.39 -6.06 6.56
C LEU A 80 10.01 -4.67 6.38
N ARG A 81 9.29 -3.59 6.71
CA ARG A 81 9.80 -2.21 6.67
C ARG A 81 10.75 -1.94 7.83
N PHE A 82 10.43 -2.41 9.04
CA PHE A 82 11.31 -2.22 10.20
C PHE A 82 12.65 -2.93 10.05
N ARG A 83 12.68 -4.11 9.43
CA ARG A 83 13.92 -4.86 9.11
C ARG A 83 14.85 -4.15 8.13
N ARG A 84 14.42 -3.05 7.51
CA ARG A 84 15.15 -2.32 6.45
C ARG A 84 15.31 -0.84 6.73
N ARG A 85 15.10 -0.37 7.97
CA ARG A 85 15.43 1.02 8.31
C ARG A 85 16.92 1.26 8.03
N ARG A 86 17.17 2.07 7.01
CA ARG A 86 18.51 2.49 6.60
C ARG A 86 18.93 3.67 7.46
N GLU A 87 20.22 3.68 7.82
CA GLU A 87 20.86 4.78 8.50
C GLU A 87 20.84 6.06 7.64
N GLY A 88 20.85 7.19 8.36
CA GLY A 88 20.36 8.49 7.91
C GLY A 88 21.04 9.06 6.65
N SER A 89 20.23 9.41 5.67
CA SER A 89 20.55 10.46 4.70
C SER A 89 19.80 11.74 5.09
N ARG A 90 20.39 12.92 4.83
CA ARG A 90 19.67 14.19 4.91
C ARG A 90 18.55 14.18 3.86
N LEU A 91 17.30 14.03 4.31
CA LEU A 91 16.13 14.02 3.44
C LEU A 91 15.81 15.42 2.93
N GLY A 92 15.65 15.57 1.61
CA GLY A 92 15.05 16.76 1.03
C GLY A 92 13.56 16.88 1.39
N TRP A 93 12.94 18.04 1.17
CA TRP A 93 11.52 18.25 1.50
C TRP A 93 10.59 17.27 0.75
N LYS A 94 10.91 16.92 -0.51
CA LYS A 94 10.16 15.94 -1.30
C LYS A 94 10.19 14.55 -0.67
N ASP A 95 11.36 14.13 -0.19
CA ASP A 95 11.52 12.83 0.47
C ASP A 95 10.76 12.79 1.80
N ARG A 96 10.73 13.91 2.53
CA ARG A 96 9.91 14.04 3.76
C ARG A 96 8.42 13.92 3.46
N VAL A 97 7.92 14.60 2.42
CA VAL A 97 6.51 14.49 2.00
C VAL A 97 6.20 13.06 1.56
N ALA A 98 7.06 12.44 0.74
CA ALA A 98 6.88 11.05 0.32
C ALA A 98 6.89 10.09 1.52
N ALA A 99 7.77 10.31 2.50
CA ALA A 99 7.81 9.52 3.73
C ALA A 99 6.54 9.71 4.58
N LEU A 100 6.04 10.95 4.68
CA LEU A 100 4.80 11.27 5.39
C LEU A 100 3.59 10.59 4.74
N VAL A 101 3.41 10.75 3.43
CA VAL A 101 2.31 10.12 2.68
C VAL A 101 2.35 8.61 2.83
N HIS A 102 3.52 7.97 2.66
CA HIS A 102 3.63 6.53 2.84
C HIS A 102 3.35 6.09 4.27
N SER A 103 3.86 6.81 5.28
CA SER A 103 3.64 6.45 6.68
C SER A 103 2.18 6.66 7.09
N GLY A 104 1.56 7.72 6.58
CA GLY A 104 0.13 7.98 6.69
C GLY A 104 -0.71 6.85 6.09
N LEU A 105 -0.40 6.40 4.87
CA LEU A 105 -1.11 5.27 4.24
C LEU A 105 -0.98 3.98 5.05
N TYR A 106 0.20 3.69 5.61
CA TYR A 106 0.38 2.54 6.49
C TYR A 106 -0.54 2.62 7.72
N ALA A 107 -0.52 3.75 8.42
CA ALA A 107 -1.33 3.96 9.61
C ALA A 107 -2.84 3.91 9.27
N ALA A 108 -3.25 4.60 8.21
CA ALA A 108 -4.65 4.71 7.81
C ALA A 108 -5.22 3.35 7.35
N LEU A 109 -4.49 2.56 6.56
CA LEU A 109 -4.95 1.23 6.15
C LEU A 109 -5.07 0.25 7.34
N LEU A 110 -4.15 0.31 8.30
CA LEU A 110 -4.23 -0.49 9.52
C LEU A 110 -5.43 -0.05 10.40
N ALA A 111 -5.61 1.26 10.58
CA ALA A 111 -6.75 1.82 11.30
C ALA A 111 -8.08 1.46 10.62
N GLN A 112 -8.11 1.42 9.28
CA GLN A 112 -9.29 1.03 8.52
C GLN A 112 -9.68 -0.43 8.73
N ALA A 113 -8.70 -1.33 8.62
CA ALA A 113 -8.93 -2.75 8.88
C ALA A 113 -9.37 -3.00 10.33
N ALA A 114 -8.72 -2.33 11.30
CA ALA A 114 -9.07 -2.45 12.71
C ALA A 114 -10.49 -1.91 13.00
N SER A 115 -10.83 -0.71 12.52
CA SER A 115 -12.17 -0.14 12.71
C SER A 115 -13.27 -0.96 12.05
N GLY A 116 -13.02 -1.55 10.86
CA GLY A 116 -13.97 -2.45 10.20
C GLY A 116 -14.19 -3.74 11.00
N PHE A 117 -13.12 -4.34 11.52
CA PHE A 117 -13.22 -5.51 12.40
C PHE A 117 -14.00 -5.20 13.68
N VAL A 118 -13.68 -4.09 14.35
CA VAL A 118 -14.39 -3.62 15.55
C VAL A 118 -15.86 -3.39 15.23
N ALA A 119 -16.17 -2.68 14.14
CA ALA A 119 -17.55 -2.40 13.72
C ALA A 119 -18.38 -3.67 13.50
N ARG A 120 -17.75 -4.71 12.95
CA ARG A 120 -18.41 -5.98 12.64
C ARG A 120 -18.62 -6.88 13.85
N TYR A 121 -17.61 -7.01 14.71
CA TYR A 121 -17.58 -8.08 15.73
C TYR A 121 -17.69 -7.59 17.16
N LEU A 122 -17.46 -6.31 17.42
CA LEU A 122 -17.36 -5.79 18.79
C LEU A 122 -18.36 -4.65 19.03
N TRP A 123 -18.33 -3.59 18.23
CA TRP A 123 -19.10 -2.38 18.45
C TRP A 123 -19.42 -1.63 17.15
N GLY A 124 -20.70 -1.63 16.76
CA GLY A 124 -21.17 -0.99 15.53
C GLY A 124 -20.90 0.53 15.43
N GLY A 125 -20.71 1.23 16.55
CA GLY A 125 -20.38 2.67 16.54
C GLY A 125 -19.03 2.98 15.89
N ALA A 126 -18.12 2.01 15.78
CA ALA A 126 -16.86 2.16 15.05
C ALA A 126 -17.05 2.34 13.53
N ALA A 127 -18.25 2.07 12.99
CA ALA A 127 -18.56 2.28 11.58
C ALA A 127 -18.39 3.74 11.14
N LEU A 128 -18.68 4.71 12.03
CA LEU A 128 -18.47 6.13 11.75
C LEU A 128 -16.98 6.41 11.51
N ALA A 129 -16.10 5.91 12.38
CA ALA A 129 -14.66 6.05 12.24
C ALA A 129 -14.17 5.41 10.94
N HIS A 130 -14.65 4.22 10.60
CA HIS A 130 -14.31 3.51 9.36
C HIS A 130 -14.62 4.34 8.10
N VAL A 131 -15.78 5.00 8.05
CA VAL A 131 -16.15 5.88 6.93
C VAL A 131 -15.23 7.11 6.82
N TRP A 132 -14.88 7.73 7.96
CA TRP A 132 -13.98 8.89 7.95
C TRP A 132 -12.54 8.53 7.61
N ILE A 133 -12.05 7.38 8.09
CA ILE A 133 -10.72 6.86 7.76
C ILE A 133 -10.63 6.60 6.25
N TRP A 134 -11.68 6.07 5.60
CA TRP A 134 -11.70 5.88 4.15
C TRP A 134 -11.45 7.19 3.38
N LYS A 135 -12.08 8.29 3.79
CA LYS A 135 -11.88 9.60 3.15
C LYS A 135 -10.43 10.08 3.29
N ALA A 136 -9.81 9.85 4.45
CA ALA A 136 -8.40 10.15 4.66
C ALA A 136 -7.49 9.26 3.79
N ILE A 137 -7.80 7.97 3.65
CA ILE A 137 -7.09 7.05 2.75
C ILE A 137 -7.18 7.55 1.31
N LEU A 138 -8.35 7.95 0.83
CA LEU A 138 -8.53 8.47 -0.54
C LEU A 138 -7.63 9.68 -0.80
N ALA A 139 -7.59 10.65 0.11
CA ALA A 139 -6.72 11.81 -0.02
C ALA A 139 -5.23 11.41 -0.11
N LEU A 140 -4.78 10.54 0.80
CA LEU A 140 -3.40 10.05 0.81
C LEU A 140 -3.06 9.19 -0.42
N LEU A 141 -4.01 8.39 -0.90
CA LEU A 141 -3.87 7.53 -2.07
C LEU A 141 -3.70 8.37 -3.32
N VAL A 142 -4.50 9.43 -3.48
CA VAL A 142 -4.34 10.39 -4.58
C VAL A 142 -2.94 11.01 -4.56
N LEU A 143 -2.49 11.51 -3.41
CA LEU A 143 -1.13 12.06 -3.28
C LEU A 143 -0.04 11.03 -3.61
N HIS A 144 -0.23 9.78 -3.18
CA HIS A 144 0.70 8.69 -3.48
C HIS A 144 0.76 8.37 -4.97
N VAL A 145 -0.38 8.23 -5.64
CA VAL A 145 -0.47 7.94 -7.08
C VAL A 145 0.07 9.09 -7.91
N LEU A 146 -0.23 10.35 -7.55
CA LEU A 146 0.34 11.53 -8.20
C LEU A 146 1.87 11.57 -8.05
N GLY A 147 2.39 11.25 -6.86
CA GLY A 147 3.84 11.13 -6.64
C GLY A 147 4.45 10.02 -7.51
N ALA A 148 3.82 8.85 -7.58
CA ALA A 148 4.27 7.76 -8.44
C ALA A 148 4.26 8.14 -9.93
N ALA A 149 3.20 8.81 -10.40
CA ALA A 149 3.07 9.30 -11.76
C ALA A 149 4.13 10.36 -12.09
N TYR A 150 4.39 11.28 -11.16
CA TYR A 150 5.46 12.27 -11.29
C TYR A 150 6.83 11.60 -11.50
N HIS A 151 7.14 10.58 -10.70
CA HIS A 151 8.37 9.80 -10.85
C HIS A 151 8.42 8.97 -12.14
N LEU A 152 7.26 8.46 -12.59
CA LEU A 152 7.14 7.77 -13.87
C LEU A 152 7.46 8.71 -15.06
N VAL A 153 6.91 9.93 -15.05
CA VAL A 153 7.18 10.95 -16.07
C VAL A 153 8.65 11.39 -16.05
N ARG A 154 9.24 11.52 -14.85
CA ARG A 154 10.67 11.85 -14.70
C ARG A 154 11.63 10.71 -15.05
N ARG A 155 11.13 9.48 -15.17
CA ARG A 155 11.92 8.28 -15.49
C ARG A 155 13.14 8.08 -14.57
N ASP A 156 13.04 8.47 -13.31
CA ASP A 156 14.14 8.40 -12.33
C ASP A 156 14.32 7.02 -11.68
N GLY A 157 13.61 6.01 -12.22
CA GLY A 157 13.66 4.63 -11.78
C GLY A 157 12.93 4.35 -10.46
N VAL A 158 12.31 5.35 -9.82
CA VAL A 158 11.57 5.15 -8.55
C VAL A 158 10.37 4.22 -8.76
N PHE A 159 9.55 4.49 -9.77
CA PHE A 159 8.40 3.66 -10.13
C PHE A 159 8.83 2.23 -10.49
N GLY A 160 9.90 2.09 -11.29
CA GLY A 160 10.41 0.79 -11.74
C GLY A 160 10.85 -0.16 -10.61
N ARG A 161 11.12 0.36 -9.40
CA ARG A 161 11.44 -0.49 -8.23
C ARG A 161 10.25 -1.28 -7.69
N MET A 162 9.03 -0.89 -8.05
CA MET A 162 7.80 -1.59 -7.65
C MET A 162 7.23 -2.48 -8.75
N LEU A 163 7.80 -2.52 -9.95
CA LEU A 163 7.31 -3.41 -11.00
C LEU A 163 7.69 -4.87 -10.70
N PRO A 164 6.79 -5.84 -10.92
CA PRO A 164 7.15 -7.24 -10.97
C PRO A 164 8.14 -7.45 -12.14
N GLY A 165 9.31 -8.03 -11.87
CA GLY A 165 10.30 -8.28 -12.91
C GLY A 165 11.37 -9.30 -12.48
N PRO A 166 12.02 -9.99 -13.44
CA PRO A 166 13.08 -10.95 -13.14
C PRO A 166 14.21 -10.27 -12.34
N ARG A 167 14.73 -10.95 -11.32
CA ARG A 167 16.01 -10.55 -10.71
C ARG A 167 17.03 -10.62 -11.86
N ALA A 168 17.70 -9.51 -12.18
CA ALA A 168 18.93 -9.62 -12.97
C ALA A 168 19.83 -10.56 -12.17
N ALA A 169 20.09 -11.75 -12.70
CA ALA A 169 21.04 -12.66 -12.11
C ALA A 169 22.33 -11.86 -11.95
N SER A 170 22.81 -11.73 -10.72
CA SER A 170 24.17 -11.25 -10.47
C SER A 170 25.08 -12.24 -11.19
N GLY A 171 25.50 -11.89 -12.40
CA GLY A 171 26.37 -12.70 -13.23
C GLY A 171 27.71 -12.84 -12.53
N GLY A 172 27.90 -13.96 -11.85
CA GLY A 172 29.23 -14.45 -11.50
C GLY A 172 29.84 -15.07 -12.74
N ARG A 173 30.82 -14.38 -13.31
CA ARG A 173 31.97 -14.96 -13.98
C ARG A 173 33.18 -14.11 -13.62
#